data_AF-A0A9P8Y303-F1
#
_entry.id   AF-A0A9P8Y303-F1
#
_cell.length_a   1.000
_cell.length_b   1.000
_cell.length_c   1.000
_cell.angle_alpha   90.00
_cell.angle_beta   90.00
_cell.angle_gamma   90.00
#
_symmetry.space_group_name_H-M   'P 1'
#
loop_
_entity.id
_entity.type
_entity.pdbx_description
1 polymer ?
#
loop_
_entity_poly.entity_id
_entity_poly.type
_entity_poly.pdbx_seq_one_letter_code
_entity_poly.pdbx_strand_id
1 'polypeptide(L)'
;MGCKIGHRALDRIFPAYEVSVSFGTRPTSPTLSASLVTSSLAFFALSVLPLLIHDRQRRPSSLLTIYFLALLFLDLTLLLAPSAAARPSVSRSPSSIRAIASAVLLLLESYAKDPMLEKGTAAPPPEDSYGILERTLFIWVNRILLKGYRGVLADKDMPRLGYLQSPKNARNTMIYQWQKDTNALGIFSPSITLAIFATLSSMNGLAFNTETAFTAIAVLGLVTHPANMVMTIVPRAIATLAGFERIQAYLIKHYIRFAGKRSILFLCVCTASYAFFITVPQYWLDLWTADGGKHLLFYVSGYGLLSLASWLSTNGTMWSTHIRLAAQSGISIHDYLLQTILSAPLSFFSKTDDGSILNRFSQDIQLVDRQLPSALANLLNQIFKLLVQTVVLFSVQRLMWISLPMCAATVYVIQKGYLRTSRQLRFLELETKAFVFSDFLDLVEGLETIRAFKWQRKIVQKNIACLESSQRPELCLLSLQRWLNLVLDFWLQQSPYL
;
A
#
# COMPACT_ATOMS: atom_id res chain seq x y z
N MET A 1 21.58 16.43 -23.85
CA MET A 1 23.06 16.40 -23.78
C MET A 1 23.64 15.82 -22.48
N GLY A 2 22.95 15.84 -21.33
CA GLY A 2 23.47 15.30 -20.06
C GLY A 2 23.61 13.76 -19.97
N CYS A 3 22.86 12.99 -20.75
CA CYS A 3 22.88 11.51 -20.68
C CYS A 3 24.18 10.90 -21.24
N LYS A 4 24.85 11.56 -22.20
CA LYS A 4 26.09 11.05 -22.84
C LYS A 4 27.35 11.25 -21.98
N ILE A 5 27.32 12.18 -21.02
CA ILE A 5 28.46 12.47 -20.13
C ILE A 5 28.49 11.48 -18.96
N GLY A 6 27.32 11.12 -18.41
CA GLY A 6 27.22 10.08 -17.37
C GLY A 6 27.64 8.70 -17.85
N HIS A 7 27.27 8.31 -19.08
CA HIS A 7 27.62 6.99 -19.61
C HIS A 7 29.14 6.79 -19.81
N ARG A 8 29.86 7.82 -20.29
CA ARG A 8 31.32 7.77 -20.45
C ARG A 8 32.10 7.79 -19.13
N ALA A 9 31.53 8.39 -18.08
CA ALA A 9 32.11 8.34 -16.74
C ALA A 9 31.90 6.95 -16.12
N LEU A 10 30.74 6.33 -16.33
CA LEU A 10 30.42 4.99 -15.84
C LEU A 10 31.28 3.90 -16.51
N ASP A 11 31.50 3.96 -17.83
CA ASP A 11 32.33 2.98 -18.55
C ASP A 11 33.81 2.99 -18.09
N ARG A 12 34.27 4.08 -17.46
CA ARG A 12 35.61 4.15 -16.85
C ARG A 12 35.65 3.72 -15.37
N ILE A 13 34.52 3.66 -14.69
CA ILE A 13 34.42 3.36 -13.25
C ILE A 13 34.08 1.87 -13.01
N PHE A 14 33.29 1.24 -13.88
CA PHE A 14 32.93 -0.17 -13.78
C PHE A 14 34.11 -1.16 -13.71
N PRO A 15 35.21 -1.03 -14.48
CA PRO A 15 36.34 -1.96 -14.37
C PRO A 15 37.10 -1.86 -13.04
N ALA A 16 36.94 -0.78 -12.26
CA ALA A 16 37.54 -0.68 -10.93
C ALA A 16 36.76 -1.46 -9.85
N TYR A 17 35.50 -1.83 -10.10
CA TYR A 17 34.66 -2.57 -9.16
C TYR A 17 34.78 -4.10 -9.34
N GLU A 18 35.21 -4.55 -10.52
CA GLU A 18 35.37 -5.97 -10.87
C GLU A 18 36.42 -6.70 -10.00
N VAL A 19 37.31 -5.95 -9.36
CA VAL A 19 38.30 -6.51 -8.42
C VAL A 19 37.67 -6.93 -7.06
N SER A 20 36.42 -6.56 -6.79
CA SER A 20 35.79 -6.75 -5.46
C SER A 20 34.83 -7.93 -5.36
N VAL A 21 34.47 -8.58 -6.48
CA VAL A 21 33.45 -9.64 -6.51
C VAL A 21 34.04 -10.94 -7.08
N SER A 22 35.16 -11.39 -6.51
CA SER A 22 35.57 -12.80 -6.66
C SER A 22 34.79 -13.64 -5.63
N PHE A 23 33.59 -14.09 -6.00
CA PHE A 23 32.88 -15.18 -5.32
C PHE A 23 33.73 -16.46 -5.42
N GLY A 24 34.70 -16.64 -4.52
CA GLY A 24 35.52 -17.86 -4.52
C GLY A 24 36.77 -17.85 -3.63
N THR A 25 37.25 -16.70 -3.17
CA THR A 25 38.47 -16.61 -2.36
C THR A 25 38.20 -15.93 -1.02
N ARG A 26 38.63 -16.57 0.08
CA ARG A 26 38.63 -15.93 1.41
C ARG A 26 39.48 -14.66 1.31
N PRO A 27 38.93 -13.46 1.57
CA PRO A 27 39.66 -12.23 1.36
C PRO A 27 40.82 -12.14 2.38
N THR A 28 42.02 -11.86 1.88
CA THR A 28 43.19 -11.60 2.72
C THR A 28 43.07 -10.19 3.32
N SER A 29 43.69 -9.92 4.49
CA SER A 29 43.64 -8.60 5.14
C SER A 29 43.99 -7.40 4.22
N PRO A 30 44.97 -7.49 3.28
CA PRO A 30 45.28 -6.37 2.39
C PRO A 30 44.20 -6.10 1.34
N THR A 31 43.41 -7.09 0.91
CA THR A 31 42.39 -6.88 -0.11
C THR A 31 41.20 -6.10 0.46
N LEU A 32 40.79 -6.39 1.69
CA LEU A 32 39.71 -5.64 2.37
C LEU A 32 40.10 -4.18 2.62
N SER A 33 41.34 -3.91 3.07
CA SER A 33 41.82 -2.54 3.28
C SER A 33 41.94 -1.77 1.96
N ALA A 34 42.39 -2.42 0.88
CA ALA A 34 42.47 -1.80 -0.43
C ALA A 34 41.07 -1.45 -0.97
N SER A 35 40.10 -2.36 -0.85
CA SER A 35 38.70 -2.11 -1.24
C SER A 35 38.04 -0.98 -0.45
N LEU A 36 38.36 -0.82 0.84
CA LEU A 36 37.86 0.28 1.68
C LEU A 36 38.43 1.64 1.27
N VAL A 37 39.72 1.68 0.90
CA VAL A 37 40.38 2.90 0.44
C VAL A 37 39.88 3.32 -0.94
N THR A 38 39.74 2.37 -1.88
CA THR A 38 39.22 2.66 -3.24
C THR A 38 37.77 3.13 -3.20
N SER A 39 36.92 2.50 -2.39
CA SER A 39 35.53 2.93 -2.20
C SER A 39 35.41 4.30 -1.51
N SER A 40 36.36 4.66 -0.63
CA SER A 40 36.39 5.99 0.01
C SER A 40 36.80 7.08 -0.98
N LEU A 41 37.79 6.81 -1.82
CA LEU A 41 38.19 7.71 -2.92
C LEU A 41 37.05 7.92 -3.92
N ALA A 42 36.36 6.85 -4.32
CA ALA A 42 35.21 6.94 -5.20
C ALA A 42 34.06 7.75 -4.57
N PHE A 43 33.82 7.60 -3.26
CA PHE A 43 32.84 8.37 -2.52
C PHE A 43 33.14 9.88 -2.56
N PHE A 44 34.39 10.28 -2.27
CA PHE A 44 34.80 11.69 -2.34
C PHE A 44 34.66 12.29 -3.75
N ALA A 45 34.96 11.51 -4.79
CA ALA A 45 34.79 11.95 -6.17
C ALA A 45 33.29 12.15 -6.53
N LEU A 46 32.42 11.26 -6.05
CA LEU A 46 30.99 11.28 -6.35
C LEU A 46 30.19 12.22 -5.43
N SER A 47 30.69 12.57 -4.25
CA SER A 47 30.02 13.53 -3.34
C SER A 47 29.97 14.96 -3.87
N VAL A 48 30.82 15.30 -4.85
CA VAL A 48 30.84 16.62 -5.51
C VAL A 48 29.76 16.71 -6.60
N LEU A 49 29.37 15.59 -7.21
CA LEU A 49 28.40 15.56 -8.31
C LEU A 49 27.02 16.17 -7.95
N PRO A 50 26.42 15.87 -6.77
CA PRO A 50 25.14 16.43 -6.34
C PRO A 50 25.17 17.96 -6.28
N LEU A 51 26.26 18.53 -5.77
CA LEU A 51 26.45 19.97 -5.63
C LEU A 51 26.53 20.66 -6.99
N LEU A 52 27.19 20.04 -7.97
CA LEU A 52 27.33 20.59 -9.33
C LEU A 52 26.06 20.45 -10.18
N ILE A 53 25.23 19.45 -9.89
CA ILE A 53 24.03 19.11 -10.66
C ILE A 53 22.77 19.75 -10.03
N HIS A 54 22.87 20.27 -8.81
CA HIS A 54 21.78 20.82 -8.01
C HIS A 54 20.89 21.80 -8.80
N ASP A 55 21.48 22.81 -9.42
CA ASP A 55 20.72 23.85 -10.16
C ASP A 55 20.29 23.42 -11.56
N ARG A 56 20.84 22.32 -12.09
CA ARG A 56 20.66 21.91 -13.49
C ARG A 56 19.64 20.80 -13.69
N GLN A 57 19.19 20.14 -12.64
CA GLN A 57 18.25 19.02 -12.72
C GLN A 57 17.10 19.19 -11.72
N ARG A 58 15.86 19.16 -12.23
CA ARG A 58 14.64 19.22 -11.42
C ARG A 58 14.38 17.96 -10.57
N ARG A 59 15.16 16.89 -10.75
CA ARG A 59 15.01 15.61 -10.04
C ARG A 59 16.34 15.11 -9.46
N PRO A 60 16.32 14.44 -8.31
CA PRO A 60 17.51 13.78 -7.78
C PRO A 60 17.91 12.60 -8.67
N SER A 61 19.21 12.33 -8.73
CA SER A 61 19.76 11.35 -9.67
C SER A 61 19.62 9.91 -9.13
N SER A 62 18.91 9.05 -9.87
CA SER A 62 18.64 7.66 -9.45
C SER A 62 19.91 6.84 -9.25
N LEU A 63 20.92 7.02 -10.09
CA LEU A 63 22.17 6.26 -10.00
C LEU A 63 22.98 6.63 -8.77
N LEU A 64 23.02 7.91 -8.41
CA LEU A 64 23.77 8.41 -7.27
C LEU A 64 23.06 8.06 -5.96
N THR A 65 21.73 8.14 -5.93
CA THR A 65 20.94 7.68 -4.79
C THR A 65 21.08 6.17 -4.56
N ILE A 66 21.04 5.34 -5.61
CA ILE A 66 21.33 3.90 -5.51
C ILE A 66 22.76 3.66 -5.01
N TYR A 67 23.74 4.39 -5.54
CA TYR A 67 25.15 4.26 -5.15
C TYR A 67 25.36 4.57 -3.66
N PHE A 68 24.85 5.70 -3.17
CA PHE A 68 24.98 6.04 -1.75
C PHE A 68 24.20 5.11 -0.82
N LEU A 69 23.04 4.59 -1.26
CA LEU A 69 22.29 3.59 -0.48
C LEU A 69 23.05 2.27 -0.39
N ALA A 70 23.64 1.80 -1.49
CA ALA A 70 24.49 0.62 -1.52
C ALA A 70 25.73 0.78 -0.64
N LEU A 71 26.39 1.95 -0.68
CA LEU A 71 27.52 2.25 0.21
C LEU A 71 27.12 2.27 1.68
N LEU A 72 26.01 2.94 2.00
CA LEU A 72 25.50 3.02 3.37
C LEU A 72 25.15 1.64 3.92
N PHE A 73 24.55 0.76 3.10
CA PHE A 73 24.28 -0.62 3.45
C PHE A 73 25.57 -1.40 3.73
N LEU A 74 26.55 -1.34 2.81
CA LEU A 74 27.85 -2.00 2.98
C LEU A 74 28.59 -1.51 4.23
N ASP A 75 28.65 -0.20 4.46
CA ASP A 75 29.31 0.38 5.63
C ASP A 75 28.60 -0.02 6.93
N LEU A 76 27.26 -0.05 6.96
CA LEU A 76 26.49 -0.58 8.09
C LEU A 76 26.83 -2.05 8.35
N THR A 77 26.79 -2.92 7.34
CA THR A 77 27.10 -4.35 7.53
C THR A 77 28.51 -4.58 8.07
N LEU A 78 29.48 -3.73 7.69
CA LEU A 78 30.84 -3.82 8.16
C LEU A 78 31.03 -3.29 9.59
N LEU A 79 30.26 -2.25 9.97
CA LEU A 79 30.20 -1.75 11.35
C LEU A 79 29.50 -2.74 12.29
N LEU A 80 28.52 -3.47 11.77
CA LEU A 80 27.72 -4.49 12.46
C LEU A 80 28.42 -5.85 12.58
N ALA A 81 29.51 -6.07 11.84
CA ALA A 81 30.23 -7.34 11.89
C ALA A 81 30.83 -7.57 13.30
N PRO A 82 30.60 -8.75 13.92
CA PRO A 82 31.05 -9.05 15.27
C PRO A 82 32.57 -8.87 15.39
N SER A 83 33.00 -8.22 16.48
CA SER A 83 34.41 -7.92 16.77
C SER A 83 35.32 -9.15 16.77
N ALA A 84 34.78 -10.35 17.02
CA ALA A 84 35.51 -11.62 16.95
C ALA A 84 35.81 -12.08 15.50
N ALA A 85 35.03 -11.65 14.50
CA ALA A 85 35.28 -11.92 13.08
C ALA A 85 36.14 -10.82 12.42
N ALA A 86 36.17 -9.63 13.00
CA ALA A 86 36.99 -8.52 12.55
C ALA A 86 38.44 -8.68 13.05
N ARG A 87 39.34 -9.06 12.14
CA ARG A 87 40.78 -9.12 12.43
C ARG A 87 41.28 -7.75 12.95
N PRO A 88 42.21 -7.71 13.92
CA PRO A 88 42.62 -6.50 14.64
C PRO A 88 43.32 -5.43 13.79
N SER A 89 43.55 -5.66 12.49
CA SER A 89 44.31 -4.77 11.61
C SER A 89 43.44 -3.77 10.81
N VAL A 90 42.11 -3.84 10.86
CA VAL A 90 41.23 -2.98 10.06
C VAL A 90 40.57 -1.93 10.95
N SER A 91 41.03 -0.68 10.84
CA SER A 91 40.40 0.47 11.51
C SER A 91 38.97 0.66 11.00
N ARG A 92 37.99 0.64 11.92
CA ARG A 92 36.55 0.88 11.63
C ARG A 92 36.20 2.37 11.44
N SER A 93 37.13 3.26 11.77
CA SER A 93 36.97 4.72 11.69
C SER A 93 36.53 5.22 10.30
N PRO A 94 37.19 4.87 9.17
CA PRO A 94 36.81 5.37 7.84
C PRO A 94 35.39 4.97 7.41
N SER A 95 34.94 3.75 7.73
CA SER A 95 33.59 3.28 7.40
C SER A 95 32.50 4.01 8.18
N SER A 96 32.75 4.37 9.45
CA SER A 96 31.79 5.15 10.25
C SER A 96 31.58 6.57 9.70
N ILE A 97 32.66 7.24 9.33
CA ILE A 97 32.62 8.60 8.75
C ILE A 97 31.90 8.58 7.40
N ARG A 98 32.22 7.58 6.57
CA ARG A 98 31.60 7.43 5.25
C ARG A 98 30.12 7.07 5.32
N ALA A 99 29.71 6.24 6.28
CA ALA A 99 28.29 5.95 6.52
C ALA A 99 27.51 7.22 6.87
N ILE A 100 28.03 8.05 7.79
CA ILE A 100 27.41 9.32 8.18
C ILE A 100 27.36 10.29 7.00
N ALA A 101 28.48 10.44 6.28
CA ALA A 101 28.53 11.33 5.11
C ALA A 101 27.57 10.87 4.00
N SER A 102 27.46 9.56 3.77
CA SER A 102 26.50 8.99 2.80
C SER A 102 25.06 9.27 3.21
N ALA A 103 24.73 9.14 4.51
CA ALA A 103 23.40 9.47 5.03
C ALA A 103 23.07 10.96 4.84
N VAL A 104 24.01 11.85 5.15
CA VAL A 104 23.84 13.30 4.98
C VAL A 104 23.67 13.68 3.51
N LEU A 105 24.48 13.12 2.61
CA LEU A 105 24.36 13.38 1.17
C LEU A 105 23.05 12.85 0.58
N LEU A 106 22.58 11.69 1.05
CA LEU A 106 21.26 11.17 0.67
C LEU A 106 20.14 12.13 1.11
N LEU A 107 20.20 12.62 2.36
CA LEU A 107 19.22 13.59 2.86
C LEU A 107 19.25 14.90 2.08
N LEU A 108 20.44 15.45 1.81
CA LEU A 108 20.59 16.69 1.03
C LEU A 108 20.09 16.52 -0.41
N GLU A 109 20.44 15.44 -1.10
CA GLU A 109 19.96 15.17 -2.46
C GLU A 109 18.44 14.99 -2.50
N SER A 110 17.84 14.40 -1.45
CA SER A 110 16.38 14.20 -1.33
C SER A 110 15.60 15.48 -1.01
N TYR A 111 16.16 16.37 -0.17
CA TYR A 111 15.47 17.58 0.30
C TYR A 111 15.45 18.69 -0.75
N ALA A 112 16.51 18.80 -1.55
CA ALA A 112 16.81 20.05 -2.22
C ALA A 112 16.07 20.28 -3.56
N LYS A 113 15.28 19.33 -4.06
CA LYS A 113 14.68 19.37 -5.41
C LYS A 113 13.15 19.40 -5.45
N ASP A 114 12.53 20.02 -4.46
CA ASP A 114 11.07 20.04 -4.28
C ASP A 114 10.36 20.89 -5.37
N PRO A 115 9.60 20.27 -6.30
CA PRO A 115 9.09 20.97 -7.49
C PRO A 115 7.76 21.69 -7.29
N MET A 116 7.12 21.59 -6.11
CA MET A 116 5.84 22.26 -5.84
C MET A 116 5.96 23.71 -5.31
N LEU A 117 7.17 24.26 -5.25
CA LEU A 117 7.42 25.65 -4.85
C LEU A 117 7.08 26.68 -5.96
N GLU A 118 6.85 26.25 -7.19
CA GLU A 118 6.41 27.12 -8.29
C GLU A 118 4.90 27.40 -8.15
N LYS A 119 4.56 28.48 -7.43
CA LYS A 119 3.18 28.92 -7.21
C LYS A 119 2.50 29.24 -8.55
N GLY A 120 1.51 28.42 -8.94
CA GLY A 120 0.52 28.78 -9.98
C GLY A 120 0.33 27.78 -11.11
N THR A 121 1.21 26.78 -11.27
CA THR A 121 1.06 25.71 -12.26
C THR A 121 0.64 24.39 -11.61
N ALA A 122 -0.14 23.57 -12.31
CA ALA A 122 -0.53 22.25 -11.82
C ALA A 122 0.72 21.38 -11.59
N ALA A 123 0.74 20.64 -10.49
CA ALA A 123 1.92 19.92 -10.03
C ALA A 123 2.48 19.00 -11.14
N PRO A 124 3.80 19.02 -11.40
CA PRO A 124 4.41 18.14 -12.38
C PRO A 124 4.19 16.66 -12.00
N PRO A 125 4.26 15.74 -12.98
CA PRO A 125 4.13 14.32 -12.71
C PRO A 125 5.15 13.88 -11.65
N PRO A 126 4.77 13.00 -10.70
CA PRO A 126 5.67 12.57 -9.66
C PRO A 126 6.90 11.83 -10.22
N GLU A 127 6.77 11.19 -11.38
CA GLU A 127 7.87 10.49 -12.06
C GLU A 127 9.00 11.40 -12.55
N ASP A 128 8.67 12.65 -12.87
CA ASP A 128 9.62 13.65 -13.40
C ASP A 128 10.27 14.48 -12.30
N SER A 129 9.71 14.42 -11.09
CA SER A 129 9.94 15.34 -9.98
C SER A 129 10.65 14.69 -8.81
N TYR A 130 10.25 13.46 -8.49
CA TYR A 130 10.75 12.74 -7.33
C TYR A 130 11.82 11.73 -7.74
N GLY A 131 12.80 11.52 -6.87
CA GLY A 131 13.83 10.50 -7.05
C GLY A 131 13.31 9.09 -6.89
N ILE A 132 14.20 8.13 -7.08
CA ILE A 132 13.85 6.72 -6.93
C ILE A 132 13.37 6.40 -5.52
N LEU A 133 13.96 6.99 -4.48
CA LEU A 133 13.59 6.75 -3.08
C LEU A 133 12.25 7.37 -2.70
N GLU A 134 12.02 8.61 -3.12
CA GLU A 134 10.79 9.33 -2.82
C GLU A 134 9.60 8.73 -3.58
N ARG A 135 9.87 8.13 -4.75
CA ARG A 135 8.90 7.35 -5.52
C ARG A 135 8.61 5.99 -4.89
N THR A 136 9.64 5.24 -4.48
CA THR A 136 9.45 3.91 -3.86
C THR A 136 8.79 4.00 -2.48
N LEU A 137 9.12 5.03 -1.70
CA LEU A 137 8.54 5.28 -0.39
C LEU A 137 7.23 6.09 -0.45
N PHE A 138 6.78 6.48 -1.65
CA PHE A 138 5.57 7.29 -1.85
C PHE A 138 5.53 8.57 -1.00
N ILE A 139 6.70 9.17 -0.71
CA ILE A 139 6.82 10.33 0.21
C ILE A 139 6.00 11.53 -0.29
N TRP A 140 5.87 11.67 -1.60
CA TRP A 140 5.06 12.72 -2.23
C TRP A 140 3.57 12.67 -1.83
N VAL A 141 3.05 11.49 -1.49
CA VAL A 141 1.65 11.29 -1.05
C VAL A 141 1.38 11.98 0.29
N ASN A 142 2.37 12.10 1.18
CA ASN A 142 2.24 12.78 2.48
C ASN A 142 1.67 14.20 2.34
N ARG A 143 2.01 14.89 1.25
CA ARG A 143 1.55 16.26 1.00
C ARG A 143 0.08 16.31 0.59
N ILE A 144 -0.35 15.37 -0.25
CA ILE A 144 -1.76 15.22 -0.63
C ILE A 144 -2.60 14.86 0.60
N LEU A 145 -2.09 13.96 1.46
CA LEU A 145 -2.68 13.64 2.76
C LEU A 145 -2.82 14.86 3.65
N LEU A 146 -1.76 15.66 3.80
CA LEU A 146 -1.81 16.86 4.62
C LEU A 146 -2.78 17.91 4.07
N LYS A 147 -2.82 18.07 2.74
CA LYS A 147 -3.71 19.02 2.06
C LYS A 147 -5.18 18.60 2.16
N GLY A 148 -5.50 17.32 1.97
CA GLY A 148 -6.84 16.76 2.20
C GLY A 148 -7.27 16.74 3.66
N TYR A 149 -6.30 16.67 4.58
CA TYR A 149 -6.58 16.83 6.01
C TYR A 149 -6.92 18.28 6.38
N ARG A 150 -6.25 19.26 5.78
CA ARG A 150 -6.44 20.70 6.07
C ARG A 150 -7.60 21.34 5.29
N GLY A 151 -7.96 20.81 4.12
CA GLY A 151 -8.96 21.41 3.24
C GLY A 151 -9.73 20.38 2.39
N VAL A 152 -10.43 20.87 1.37
CA VAL A 152 -11.09 20.05 0.35
C VAL A 152 -10.20 20.01 -0.88
N LEU A 153 -9.92 18.80 -1.37
CA LEU A 153 -9.11 18.58 -2.58
C LEU A 153 -9.90 18.92 -3.84
N ALA A 154 -9.25 19.60 -4.78
CA ALA A 154 -9.79 19.90 -6.11
C ALA A 154 -8.92 19.26 -7.22
N ASP A 155 -9.42 19.22 -8.47
CA ASP A 155 -8.67 18.67 -9.63
C ASP A 155 -7.30 19.34 -9.83
N LYS A 156 -7.18 20.64 -9.57
CA LYS A 156 -5.91 21.38 -9.62
C LYS A 156 -4.86 20.92 -8.61
N ASP A 157 -5.28 20.24 -7.55
CA ASP A 157 -4.40 19.72 -6.51
C ASP A 157 -3.83 18.34 -6.88
N MET A 158 -4.36 17.72 -7.94
CA MET A 158 -3.90 16.44 -8.43
C MET A 158 -2.67 16.60 -9.33
N PRO A 159 -1.68 15.70 -9.24
CA PRO A 159 -0.54 15.70 -10.13
C PRO A 159 -0.96 15.37 -11.56
N ARG A 160 -0.22 15.91 -12.52
CA ARG A 160 -0.38 15.54 -13.94
C ARG A 160 0.05 14.09 -14.17
N LEU A 161 -0.57 13.45 -15.16
CA LEU A 161 -0.18 12.10 -15.58
C LEU A 161 1.17 12.14 -16.31
N GLY A 162 2.03 11.16 -16.02
CA GLY A 162 3.29 10.97 -16.75
C GLY A 162 3.04 10.60 -18.20
N TYR A 163 4.04 10.80 -19.06
CA TYR A 163 3.94 10.52 -20.50
C TYR A 163 3.47 9.09 -20.81
N LEU A 164 3.96 8.11 -20.02
CA LEU A 164 3.60 6.69 -20.13
C LEU A 164 2.20 6.36 -19.59
N GLN A 165 1.68 7.19 -18.68
CA GLN A 165 0.39 7.00 -18.04
C GLN A 165 -0.75 7.75 -18.76
N SER A 166 -0.42 8.62 -19.72
CA SER A 166 -1.42 9.33 -20.52
C SER A 166 -2.34 8.35 -21.27
N PRO A 167 -3.64 8.67 -21.44
CA PRO A 167 -4.61 7.76 -22.07
C PRO A 167 -4.21 7.25 -23.46
N LYS A 168 -3.34 7.99 -24.15
CA LYS A 168 -2.80 7.63 -25.47
C LYS A 168 -1.94 6.37 -25.46
N ASN A 169 -1.33 6.01 -24.32
CA ASN A 169 -0.27 4.99 -24.23
C ASN A 169 -0.50 3.89 -23.16
N ALA A 170 -1.48 4.03 -22.26
CA ALA A 170 -1.29 3.53 -20.88
C ALA A 170 -2.09 2.30 -20.39
N ARG A 171 -3.14 1.80 -21.05
CA ARG A 171 -4.11 0.95 -20.33
C ARG A 171 -3.53 -0.35 -19.73
N ASN A 172 -2.67 -1.07 -20.46
CA ASN A 172 -2.17 -2.38 -20.00
C ASN A 172 -0.77 -2.30 -19.37
N THR A 173 0.07 -1.37 -19.84
CA THR A 173 1.46 -1.22 -19.37
C THR A 173 1.52 -0.66 -17.95
N MET A 174 0.59 0.24 -17.60
CA MET A 174 0.57 0.91 -16.29
C MET A 174 0.28 -0.06 -15.14
N ILE A 175 -0.73 -0.92 -15.28
CA ILE A 175 -1.12 -1.89 -14.24
C ILE A 175 0.01 -2.90 -14.00
N TYR A 176 0.63 -3.39 -15.08
CA TYR A 176 1.73 -4.35 -15.03
C TYR A 176 2.99 -3.77 -14.36
N GLN A 177 3.41 -2.57 -14.78
CA GLN A 177 4.61 -1.92 -14.24
C GLN A 177 4.42 -1.50 -12.78
N TRP A 178 3.24 -1.00 -12.43
CA TRP A 178 2.89 -0.61 -11.06
C TRP A 178 2.90 -1.79 -10.08
N GLN A 179 2.37 -2.95 -10.50
CA GLN A 179 2.40 -4.16 -9.67
C GLN A 179 3.83 -4.65 -9.41
N LYS A 180 4.73 -4.50 -10.39
CA LYS A 180 6.14 -4.92 -10.28
C LYS A 180 6.94 -4.05 -9.30
N ASP A 181 6.82 -2.73 -9.40
CA ASP A 181 7.59 -1.79 -8.56
C ASP A 181 7.09 -1.78 -7.10
N THR A 182 5.84 -2.17 -6.87
CA THR A 182 5.24 -2.15 -5.53
C THR A 182 5.59 -3.36 -4.66
N ASN A 183 5.95 -4.50 -5.25
CA ASN A 183 6.23 -5.72 -4.48
C ASN A 183 7.64 -5.77 -3.86
N ALA A 184 8.53 -4.83 -4.22
CA ALA A 184 9.91 -4.83 -3.76
C ALA A 184 10.02 -4.66 -2.23
N LEU A 185 9.24 -3.76 -1.62
CA LEU A 185 9.39 -3.46 -0.19
C LEU A 185 8.95 -4.59 0.74
N GLY A 186 7.89 -5.34 0.40
CA GLY A 186 7.48 -6.52 1.16
C GLY A 186 8.52 -7.65 1.14
N ILE A 187 9.37 -7.69 0.12
CA ILE A 187 10.48 -8.65 0.01
C ILE A 187 11.65 -8.25 0.93
N PHE A 188 11.93 -6.95 1.06
CA PHE A 188 13.08 -6.46 1.84
C PHE A 188 12.73 -6.15 3.32
N SER A 189 11.45 -5.99 3.63
CA SER A 189 10.95 -5.65 4.96
C SER A 189 11.39 -6.64 6.07
N PRO A 190 11.31 -7.98 5.89
CA PRO A 190 11.85 -8.94 6.85
C PRO A 190 13.37 -8.81 7.05
N SER A 191 14.11 -8.58 5.97
CA SER A 191 15.57 -8.41 6.00
C SER A 191 16.00 -7.15 6.75
N ILE A 192 15.27 -6.04 6.56
CA ILE A 192 15.49 -4.78 7.27
C ILE A 192 15.16 -4.93 8.76
N THR A 193 14.07 -5.62 9.08
CA THR A 193 13.66 -5.89 10.47
C THR A 193 14.72 -6.70 11.20
N LEU A 194 15.24 -7.74 10.56
CA LEU A 194 16.30 -8.60 11.10
C LEU A 194 17.60 -7.81 11.31
N ALA A 195 17.94 -6.90 10.38
CA ALA A 195 19.09 -6.02 10.52
C ALA A 195 18.94 -5.03 11.70
N ILE A 196 17.76 -4.42 11.89
CA ILE A 196 17.49 -3.51 13.02
C ILE A 196 17.47 -4.26 14.35
N PHE A 197 16.92 -5.48 14.39
CA PHE A 197 16.94 -6.28 15.61
C PHE A 197 18.36 -6.70 15.98
N ALA A 198 19.18 -7.09 15.00
CA ALA A 198 20.59 -7.39 15.18
C ALA A 198 21.38 -6.15 15.67
N THR A 199 21.08 -4.94 15.17
CA THR A 199 21.73 -3.70 15.64
C THR A 199 21.39 -3.40 17.10
N LEU A 200 20.10 -3.47 17.46
CA LEU A 200 19.62 -3.19 18.82
C LEU A 200 20.14 -4.23 19.83
N SER A 201 20.16 -5.51 19.46
CA SER A 201 20.71 -6.58 20.29
C SER A 201 22.21 -6.39 20.53
N SER A 202 22.96 -5.96 19.50
CA SER A 202 24.39 -5.68 19.61
C SER A 202 24.68 -4.44 20.47
N MET A 203 23.83 -3.41 20.42
CA MET A 203 23.98 -2.20 21.23
C MET A 203 23.64 -2.43 22.71
N ASN A 204 22.65 -3.27 22.99
CA ASN A 204 22.20 -3.55 24.36
C ASN A 204 22.94 -4.72 25.04
N GLY A 205 23.91 -5.34 24.35
CA GLY A 205 24.68 -6.48 24.89
C GLY A 205 23.86 -7.74 25.14
N LEU A 206 22.63 -7.82 24.59
CA LEU A 206 21.76 -8.99 24.72
C LEU A 206 22.16 -10.05 23.69
N ALA A 207 22.23 -11.31 24.12
CA ALA A 207 22.51 -12.43 23.23
C ALA A 207 21.42 -12.53 22.13
N PHE A 208 21.86 -12.62 20.88
CA PHE A 208 20.96 -12.76 19.73
C PHE A 208 20.32 -14.15 19.75
N ASN A 209 19.17 -14.28 20.42
CA ASN A 209 18.36 -15.49 20.36
C ASN A 209 17.61 -15.50 19.04
N THR A 210 18.07 -16.33 18.12
CA THR A 210 17.42 -16.59 16.81
C THR A 210 15.98 -17.02 16.97
N GLU A 211 15.67 -17.78 18.02
CA GLU A 211 14.32 -18.21 18.38
C GLU A 211 13.40 -17.04 18.74
N THR A 212 13.89 -16.05 19.51
CA THR A 212 13.09 -14.86 19.87
C THR A 212 12.89 -13.93 18.67
N ALA A 213 13.89 -13.80 17.78
CA ALA A 213 13.75 -13.02 16.57
C ALA A 213 12.74 -13.64 15.59
N PHE A 214 12.77 -14.97 15.43
CA PHE A 214 11.85 -15.69 14.55
C PHE A 214 10.42 -15.67 15.09
N THR A 215 10.24 -15.86 16.40
CA THR A 215 8.93 -15.76 17.06
C THR A 215 8.38 -14.34 17.01
N ALA A 216 9.17 -13.30 17.27
CA ALA A 216 8.74 -11.91 17.15
C ALA A 216 8.32 -11.54 15.72
N ILE A 217 9.09 -11.95 14.70
CA ILE A 217 8.73 -11.71 13.28
C ILE A 217 7.43 -12.45 12.92
N ALA A 218 7.26 -13.69 13.38
CA ALA A 218 6.04 -14.47 13.14
C ALA A 218 4.81 -13.86 13.85
N VAL A 219 4.96 -13.45 15.11
CA VAL A 219 3.92 -12.80 15.91
C VAL A 219 3.52 -11.44 15.34
N LEU A 220 4.49 -10.64 14.91
CA LEU A 220 4.24 -9.39 14.20
C LEU A 220 3.48 -9.67 12.89
N GLY A 221 3.95 -10.61 12.07
CA GLY A 221 3.28 -11.03 10.83
C GLY A 221 1.82 -11.48 11.03
N LEU A 222 1.54 -12.09 12.19
CA LEU A 222 0.20 -12.56 12.54
C LEU A 222 -0.79 -11.43 12.78
N VAL A 223 -0.34 -10.31 13.34
CA VAL A 223 -1.18 -9.13 13.64
C VAL A 223 -1.16 -8.12 12.48
N THR A 224 -0.01 -7.94 11.82
CA THR A 224 0.19 -6.94 10.76
C THR A 224 -0.68 -7.21 9.55
N HIS A 225 -0.72 -8.46 9.08
CA HIS A 225 -1.46 -8.81 7.87
C HIS A 225 -2.97 -8.52 8.00
N PRO A 226 -3.67 -8.98 9.05
CA PRO A 226 -5.08 -8.62 9.24
C PRO A 226 -5.30 -7.13 9.51
N ALA A 227 -4.40 -6.44 10.23
CA ALA A 227 -4.50 -4.99 10.43
C ALA A 227 -4.40 -4.23 9.09
N ASN A 228 -3.43 -4.57 8.24
CA ASN A 228 -3.31 -4.03 6.87
C ASN A 228 -4.54 -4.33 6.03
N MET A 229 -5.10 -5.54 6.14
CA MET A 229 -6.34 -5.89 5.45
C MET A 229 -7.52 -5.04 5.93
N VAL A 230 -7.69 -4.78 7.23
CA VAL A 230 -8.72 -3.84 7.72
C VAL A 230 -8.48 -2.45 7.15
N MET A 231 -7.25 -1.97 7.16
CA MET A 231 -6.92 -0.61 6.72
C MET A 231 -7.06 -0.41 5.21
N THR A 232 -7.04 -1.48 4.43
CA THR A 232 -7.36 -1.46 2.98
C THR A 232 -8.83 -1.73 2.70
N ILE A 233 -9.51 -2.55 3.51
CA ILE A 233 -10.93 -2.88 3.36
C ILE A 233 -11.84 -1.73 3.83
N VAL A 234 -11.52 -1.06 4.94
CA VAL A 234 -12.37 0.03 5.48
C VAL A 234 -12.53 1.19 4.50
N PRO A 235 -11.49 1.71 3.83
CA PRO A 235 -11.65 2.72 2.78
C PRO A 235 -12.38 2.19 1.57
N ARG A 236 -12.19 0.92 1.20
CA ARG A 236 -12.96 0.28 0.13
C ARG A 236 -14.44 0.21 0.49
N ALA A 237 -14.77 -0.18 1.71
CA ALA A 237 -16.13 -0.20 2.23
C ALA A 237 -16.71 1.22 2.32
N ILE A 238 -15.94 2.20 2.79
CA ILE A 238 -16.36 3.62 2.79
C ILE A 238 -16.54 4.11 1.36
N ALA A 239 -15.74 3.67 0.39
CA ALA A 239 -15.82 4.03 -1.01
C ALA A 239 -17.04 3.41 -1.71
N THR A 240 -17.35 2.14 -1.44
CA THR A 240 -18.61 1.52 -1.88
C THR A 240 -19.79 2.23 -1.24
N LEU A 241 -19.67 2.60 0.04
CA LEU A 241 -20.69 3.36 0.76
C LEU A 241 -20.82 4.82 0.27
N ALA A 242 -19.75 5.49 -0.16
CA ALA A 242 -19.72 6.89 -0.56
C ALA A 242 -20.37 7.14 -1.93
N GLY A 243 -20.38 6.14 -2.83
CA GLY A 243 -21.18 6.19 -4.06
C GLY A 243 -22.69 6.33 -3.80
N PHE A 244 -23.13 6.11 -2.57
CA PHE A 244 -24.53 6.25 -2.13
C PHE A 244 -24.82 7.55 -1.39
N GLU A 245 -24.01 8.62 -1.48
CA GLU A 245 -24.18 9.85 -0.66
C GLU A 245 -25.62 10.42 -0.66
N ARG A 246 -26.44 10.15 -1.68
CA ARG A 246 -27.87 10.51 -1.71
C ARG A 246 -28.84 9.53 -1.01
N ILE A 247 -28.46 8.27 -0.77
CA ILE A 247 -29.31 7.17 -0.25
C ILE A 247 -28.82 6.62 1.12
N GLN A 248 -27.58 6.95 1.51
CA GLN A 248 -26.80 6.36 2.63
C GLN A 248 -27.57 6.19 3.95
N ALA A 249 -28.20 7.23 4.49
CA ALA A 249 -28.72 7.16 5.85
C ALA A 249 -29.90 6.17 5.98
N TYR A 250 -30.77 6.10 4.97
CA TYR A 250 -31.96 5.26 5.02
C TYR A 250 -31.64 3.80 4.71
N LEU A 251 -30.87 3.54 3.64
CA LEU A 251 -30.50 2.17 3.28
C LEU A 251 -29.60 1.53 4.33
N ILE A 252 -28.60 2.22 4.88
CA ILE A 252 -27.72 1.64 5.92
C ILE A 252 -28.50 1.30 7.19
N LYS A 253 -29.39 2.20 7.63
CA LYS A 253 -30.22 1.98 8.82
C LYS A 253 -31.14 0.76 8.67
N HIS A 254 -31.60 0.48 7.45
CA HIS A 254 -32.55 -0.60 7.17
C HIS A 254 -31.96 -1.80 6.41
N TYR A 255 -30.67 -1.78 6.08
CA TYR A 255 -30.04 -2.84 5.29
C TYR A 255 -30.14 -4.19 5.99
N ILE A 256 -29.97 -4.21 7.33
CA ILE A 256 -30.13 -5.42 8.14
C ILE A 256 -31.55 -6.01 8.01
N ARG A 257 -32.56 -5.15 7.80
CA ARG A 257 -33.94 -5.56 7.57
C ARG A 257 -34.12 -6.13 6.16
N PHE A 258 -33.58 -5.49 5.13
CA PHE A 258 -33.65 -5.94 3.74
C PHE A 258 -32.86 -7.23 3.49
N ALA A 259 -31.66 -7.33 4.05
CA ALA A 259 -30.78 -8.49 3.89
C ALA A 259 -31.22 -9.69 4.76
N GLY A 260 -32.09 -9.45 5.74
CA GLY A 260 -32.63 -10.47 6.63
C GLY A 260 -31.69 -10.78 7.80
N LYS A 261 -32.20 -10.64 9.03
CA LYS A 261 -31.44 -10.89 10.27
C LYS A 261 -30.82 -12.31 10.32
N ARG A 262 -31.52 -13.32 9.78
CA ARG A 262 -31.06 -14.71 9.74
C ARG A 262 -29.83 -14.90 8.85
N SER A 263 -29.80 -14.24 7.69
CA SER A 263 -28.70 -14.32 6.73
C SER A 263 -27.45 -13.62 7.28
N ILE A 264 -27.61 -12.49 7.98
CA ILE A 264 -26.51 -11.80 8.67
C ILE A 264 -26.00 -12.61 9.86
N LEU A 265 -26.90 -13.18 10.68
CA LEU A 265 -26.50 -14.03 11.80
C LEU A 265 -25.68 -15.23 11.31
N PHE A 266 -26.13 -15.89 10.24
CA PHE A 266 -25.41 -17.01 9.64
C PHE A 266 -24.02 -16.58 9.12
N LEU A 267 -23.92 -15.41 8.48
CA LEU A 267 -22.63 -14.84 8.07
C LEU A 267 -21.70 -14.59 9.26
N CYS A 268 -22.20 -13.99 10.34
CA CYS A 268 -21.43 -13.76 11.56
C CYS A 268 -20.90 -15.06 12.17
N VAL A 269 -21.74 -16.10 12.24
CA VAL A 269 -21.33 -17.41 12.76
C VAL A 269 -20.26 -18.05 11.86
N CYS A 270 -20.46 -18.09 10.54
CA CYS A 270 -19.48 -18.68 9.63
C CYS A 270 -18.15 -17.91 9.63
N THR A 271 -18.18 -16.58 9.73
CA THR A 271 -16.96 -15.75 9.78
C THR A 271 -16.23 -15.90 11.12
N ALA A 272 -16.95 -15.97 12.24
CA ALA A 272 -16.36 -16.25 13.55
C ALA A 272 -15.74 -17.66 13.62
N SER A 273 -16.45 -18.68 13.13
CA SER A 273 -15.93 -20.06 13.05
C SER A 273 -14.70 -20.15 12.17
N TYR A 274 -14.70 -19.48 11.01
CA TYR A 274 -13.51 -19.40 10.15
C TYR A 274 -12.34 -18.75 10.89
N ALA A 275 -12.55 -17.59 11.52
CA ALA A 275 -11.52 -16.87 12.25
C ALA A 275 -10.92 -17.70 13.39
N PHE A 276 -11.73 -18.52 14.07
CA PHE A 276 -11.26 -19.46 15.08
C PHE A 276 -10.45 -20.60 14.46
N PHE A 277 -11.01 -21.34 13.50
CA PHE A 277 -10.35 -22.52 12.94
C PHE A 277 -9.11 -22.21 12.10
N ILE A 278 -8.95 -20.99 11.60
CA ILE A 278 -7.74 -20.59 10.86
C ILE A 278 -6.60 -20.15 11.79
N THR A 279 -6.90 -19.77 13.04
CA THR A 279 -5.90 -19.26 14.00
C THR A 279 -5.45 -20.31 15.00
N VAL A 280 -6.38 -21.12 15.50
CA VAL A 280 -6.11 -22.21 16.47
C VAL A 280 -5.02 -23.20 16.02
N PRO A 281 -4.88 -23.57 14.72
CA PRO A 281 -3.79 -24.45 14.28
C PRO A 281 -2.39 -23.96 14.63
N GLN A 282 -2.20 -22.64 14.80
CA GLN A 282 -0.90 -22.06 15.19
C GLN A 282 -0.57 -22.36 16.64
N TYR A 283 -1.57 -22.28 17.52
CA TYR A 283 -1.42 -22.69 18.92
C TYR A 283 -1.31 -24.22 19.06
N TRP A 284 -2.04 -24.96 18.21
CA TRP A 284 -1.92 -26.42 18.14
C TRP A 284 -0.50 -26.87 17.77
N LEU A 285 0.19 -26.12 16.91
CA LEU A 285 1.58 -26.36 16.56
C LEU A 285 2.53 -26.14 17.75
N ASP A 286 2.30 -25.09 18.54
CA ASP A 286 3.08 -24.79 19.75
C ASP A 286 2.99 -25.94 20.78
N LEU A 287 1.77 -26.42 21.04
CA LEU A 287 1.52 -27.61 21.86
C LEU A 287 2.24 -28.86 21.34
N TRP A 288 2.23 -29.08 20.01
CA TRP A 288 2.93 -30.20 19.41
C TRP A 288 4.45 -30.10 19.59
N THR A 289 5.01 -28.89 19.46
CA THR A 289 6.44 -28.68 19.69
C THR A 289 6.86 -28.84 21.16
N ALA A 290 5.99 -28.46 22.11
CA ALA A 290 6.25 -28.61 23.54
C ALA A 290 6.28 -30.08 24.01
N ASP A 291 5.49 -30.96 23.37
CA ASP A 291 5.43 -32.39 23.71
C ASP A 291 6.57 -33.21 23.06
N GLY A 292 7.49 -32.56 22.33
CA GLY A 292 8.64 -33.22 21.71
C GLY A 292 8.27 -34.28 20.66
N GLY A 293 7.06 -34.21 20.08
CA GLY A 293 6.64 -35.04 18.95
C GLY A 293 6.21 -36.48 19.27
N LYS A 294 6.00 -36.85 20.53
CA LYS A 294 5.69 -38.25 20.94
C LYS A 294 4.38 -38.79 20.35
N HIS A 295 3.37 -37.94 20.14
CA HIS A 295 2.06 -38.32 19.60
C HIS A 295 1.78 -37.76 18.20
N LEU A 296 2.67 -38.06 17.24
CA LEU A 296 2.61 -37.52 15.87
C LEU A 296 1.25 -37.69 15.18
N LEU A 297 0.64 -38.88 15.24
CA LEU A 297 -0.66 -39.15 14.62
C LEU A 297 -1.79 -38.29 15.21
N PHE A 298 -1.78 -38.01 16.51
CA PHE A 298 -2.79 -37.18 17.18
C PHE A 298 -2.66 -35.71 16.76
N TYR A 299 -1.45 -35.15 16.79
CA TYR A 299 -1.24 -33.74 16.43
C TYR A 299 -1.47 -33.49 14.94
N VAL A 300 -1.00 -34.38 14.06
CA VAL A 300 -1.21 -34.26 12.61
C VAL A 300 -2.69 -34.40 12.23
N SER A 301 -3.40 -35.38 12.80
CA SER A 301 -4.85 -35.53 12.55
C SER A 301 -5.65 -34.34 13.08
N GLY A 302 -5.33 -33.84 14.28
CA GLY A 302 -5.94 -32.62 14.84
C GLY A 302 -5.71 -31.39 13.97
N TYR A 303 -4.48 -31.19 13.48
CA TYR A 303 -4.15 -30.08 12.57
C TYR A 303 -4.92 -30.18 11.24
N GLY A 304 -5.01 -31.39 10.67
CA GLY A 304 -5.78 -31.66 9.46
C GLY A 304 -7.27 -31.38 9.64
N LEU A 305 -7.86 -31.80 10.76
CA LEU A 305 -9.28 -31.56 11.09
C LEU A 305 -9.58 -30.07 11.28
N LEU A 306 -8.73 -29.33 12.00
CA LEU A 306 -8.88 -27.88 12.18
C LEU A 306 -8.78 -27.15 10.83
N SER A 307 -7.83 -27.56 9.99
CA SER A 307 -7.67 -27.00 8.63
C SER A 307 -8.91 -27.28 7.76
N LEU A 308 -9.46 -28.50 7.82
CA LEU A 308 -10.68 -28.87 7.10
C LEU A 308 -11.90 -28.08 7.61
N ALA A 309 -12.03 -27.88 8.93
CA ALA A 309 -13.08 -27.06 9.53
C ALA A 309 -12.98 -25.58 9.09
N SER A 310 -11.76 -25.05 8.95
CA SER A 310 -11.54 -23.70 8.42
C SER A 310 -11.98 -23.59 6.95
N TRP A 311 -11.67 -24.59 6.12
CA TRP A 311 -12.08 -24.63 4.72
C TRP A 311 -13.60 -24.74 4.58
N LEU A 312 -14.25 -25.59 5.37
CA LEU A 312 -15.71 -25.71 5.37
C LEU A 312 -16.39 -24.42 5.81
N SER A 313 -15.84 -23.75 6.83
CA SER A 313 -16.30 -22.43 7.28
C SER A 313 -16.13 -21.37 6.19
N THR A 314 -15.03 -21.40 5.43
CA THR A 314 -14.79 -20.51 4.29
C THR A 314 -15.88 -20.67 3.23
N ASN A 315 -16.19 -21.92 2.85
CA ASN A 315 -17.27 -22.19 1.91
C ASN A 315 -18.64 -21.73 2.44
N GLY A 316 -18.88 -21.91 3.75
CA GLY A 316 -20.07 -21.37 4.43
C GLY A 316 -20.17 -19.85 4.33
N THR A 317 -19.06 -19.12 4.54
CA THR A 317 -19.04 -17.65 4.37
C THR A 317 -19.28 -17.23 2.92
N MET A 318 -18.70 -17.94 1.95
CA MET A 318 -18.87 -17.67 0.52
C MET A 318 -20.33 -17.85 0.10
N TRP A 319 -20.94 -18.98 0.49
CA TRP A 319 -22.34 -19.28 0.23
C TRP A 319 -23.28 -18.28 0.91
N SER A 320 -23.04 -17.98 2.19
CA SER A 320 -23.81 -16.98 2.94
C SER A 320 -23.79 -15.61 2.25
N THR A 321 -22.61 -15.18 1.78
CA THR A 321 -22.42 -13.83 1.23
C THR A 321 -23.02 -13.72 -0.17
N HIS A 322 -22.70 -14.65 -1.06
CA HIS A 322 -23.06 -14.53 -2.48
C HIS A 322 -24.44 -15.08 -2.81
N ILE A 323 -24.88 -16.16 -2.16
CA ILE A 323 -26.14 -16.83 -2.52
C ILE A 323 -27.29 -16.35 -1.64
N ARG A 324 -27.06 -16.09 -0.34
CA ARG A 324 -28.13 -15.62 0.54
C ARG A 324 -28.18 -14.11 0.63
N LEU A 325 -27.11 -13.49 1.14
CA LEU A 325 -27.10 -12.06 1.50
C LEU A 325 -27.24 -11.16 0.27
N ALA A 326 -26.42 -11.38 -0.76
CA ALA A 326 -26.47 -10.62 -2.02
C ALA A 326 -27.81 -10.74 -2.74
N ALA A 327 -28.28 -11.97 -3.00
CA ALA A 327 -29.53 -12.19 -3.72
C ALA A 327 -30.75 -11.65 -2.96
N GLN A 328 -30.85 -11.92 -1.65
CA GLN A 328 -31.99 -11.48 -0.84
C GLN A 328 -32.05 -9.95 -0.69
N SER A 329 -30.90 -9.32 -0.40
CA SER A 329 -30.86 -7.85 -0.25
C SER A 329 -31.14 -7.15 -1.58
N GLY A 330 -30.60 -7.64 -2.69
CA GLY A 330 -30.85 -7.09 -4.03
C GLY A 330 -32.34 -7.13 -4.41
N ILE A 331 -32.98 -8.30 -4.31
CA ILE A 331 -34.41 -8.44 -4.67
C ILE A 331 -35.30 -7.59 -3.77
N SER A 332 -35.04 -7.60 -2.45
CA SER A 332 -35.86 -6.84 -1.49
C SER A 332 -35.77 -5.33 -1.71
N ILE A 333 -34.57 -4.85 -2.05
CA ILE A 333 -34.34 -3.42 -2.32
C ILE A 333 -34.90 -3.03 -3.69
N HIS A 334 -34.79 -3.90 -4.69
CA HIS A 334 -35.40 -3.69 -6.01
C HIS A 334 -36.92 -3.55 -5.90
N ASP A 335 -37.59 -4.48 -5.20
CA ASP A 335 -39.03 -4.47 -5.02
C ASP A 335 -39.51 -3.23 -4.23
N TYR A 336 -38.80 -2.89 -3.15
CA TYR A 336 -39.09 -1.68 -2.38
C TYR A 336 -38.94 -0.40 -3.23
N LEU A 337 -37.86 -0.30 -4.01
CA LEU A 337 -37.62 0.85 -4.89
C LEU A 337 -38.70 0.96 -5.97
N LEU A 338 -39.09 -0.17 -6.56
CA LEU A 338 -40.15 -0.25 -7.55
C LEU A 338 -41.49 0.23 -6.99
N GLN A 339 -41.92 -0.28 -5.84
CA GLN A 339 -43.16 0.14 -5.20
C GLN A 339 -43.14 1.62 -4.81
N THR A 340 -41.99 2.12 -4.36
CA THR A 340 -41.82 3.54 -4.00
C THR A 340 -41.97 4.45 -5.22
N ILE A 341 -41.37 4.08 -6.36
CA ILE A 341 -41.43 4.89 -7.59
C ILE A 341 -42.82 4.81 -8.22
N LEU A 342 -43.46 3.64 -8.24
CA LEU A 342 -44.83 3.48 -8.74
C LEU A 342 -45.85 4.29 -7.90
N SER A 343 -45.54 4.55 -6.63
CA SER A 343 -46.38 5.34 -5.72
C SER A 343 -45.99 6.83 -5.68
N ALA A 344 -45.01 7.27 -6.47
CA ALA A 344 -44.50 8.63 -6.42
C ALA A 344 -45.45 9.63 -7.14
N PRO A 345 -45.63 10.85 -6.61
CA PRO A 345 -46.46 11.87 -7.25
C PRO A 345 -45.84 12.38 -8.54
N LEU A 346 -46.67 12.88 -9.47
CA LEU A 346 -46.20 13.42 -10.77
C LEU A 346 -45.15 14.53 -10.62
N SER A 347 -45.21 15.31 -9.54
CA SER A 347 -44.23 16.36 -9.21
C SER A 347 -42.81 15.84 -8.97
N PHE A 348 -42.65 14.56 -8.62
CA PHE A 348 -41.34 13.92 -8.51
C PHE A 348 -40.75 13.67 -9.91
N PHE A 349 -41.56 13.13 -10.82
CA PHE A 349 -41.16 12.86 -12.21
C PHE A 349 -40.90 14.15 -12.99
N SER A 350 -41.59 15.25 -12.70
CA SER A 350 -41.33 16.53 -13.36
C SER A 350 -40.03 17.22 -12.91
N LYS A 351 -39.43 16.80 -11.78
CA LYS A 351 -38.23 17.40 -11.19
C LYS A 351 -37.00 16.50 -11.26
N THR A 352 -37.19 15.23 -11.59
CA THR A 352 -36.14 14.21 -11.54
C THR A 352 -35.91 13.68 -12.94
N ASP A 353 -34.68 13.76 -13.43
CA ASP A 353 -34.32 13.26 -14.75
C ASP A 353 -34.50 11.73 -14.83
N ASP A 354 -35.05 11.24 -15.95
CA ASP A 354 -35.24 9.80 -16.20
C ASP A 354 -33.93 9.01 -16.06
N GLY A 355 -32.81 9.62 -16.46
CA GLY A 355 -31.47 9.06 -16.30
C GLY A 355 -31.09 8.80 -14.83
N SER A 356 -31.55 9.62 -13.89
CA SER A 356 -31.31 9.40 -12.46
C SER A 356 -32.11 8.21 -11.93
N ILE A 357 -33.34 8.01 -12.41
CA ILE A 357 -34.17 6.85 -12.05
C ILE A 357 -33.54 5.57 -12.61
N LEU A 358 -33.11 5.59 -13.87
CA LEU A 358 -32.42 4.46 -14.50
C LEU A 358 -31.12 4.10 -13.78
N ASN A 359 -30.35 5.10 -13.33
CA ASN A 359 -29.11 4.88 -12.59
C ASN A 359 -29.37 4.16 -11.25
N ARG A 360 -30.49 4.45 -10.58
CA ARG A 360 -30.88 3.78 -9.32
C ARG A 360 -31.19 2.30 -9.53
N PHE A 361 -31.88 1.95 -10.62
CA PHE A 361 -32.21 0.56 -10.96
C PHE A 361 -31.07 -0.23 -11.61
N SER A 362 -29.99 0.43 -12.03
CA SER A 362 -28.85 -0.22 -12.68
C SER A 362 -27.58 -0.11 -11.83
N GLN A 363 -26.93 1.04 -11.82
CA GLN A 363 -25.63 1.24 -11.16
C GLN A 363 -25.74 1.15 -9.64
N ASP A 364 -26.71 1.85 -9.03
CA ASP A 364 -26.78 1.92 -7.57
C ASP A 364 -27.15 0.54 -6.98
N ILE A 365 -28.11 -0.16 -7.60
CA ILE A 365 -28.47 -1.50 -7.13
C ILE A 365 -27.32 -2.50 -7.30
N GLN A 366 -26.52 -2.36 -8.37
CA GLN A 366 -25.33 -3.19 -8.60
C GLN A 366 -24.25 -2.98 -7.53
N LEU A 367 -24.18 -1.78 -6.95
CA LEU A 367 -23.29 -1.51 -5.82
C LEU A 367 -23.81 -2.21 -4.55
N VAL A 368 -25.13 -2.22 -4.33
CA VAL A 368 -25.75 -2.81 -3.11
C VAL A 368 -25.76 -4.33 -3.14
N ASP A 369 -25.97 -4.95 -4.29
CA ASP A 369 -26.10 -6.41 -4.39
C ASP A 369 -24.75 -7.13 -4.51
N ARG A 370 -23.74 -6.52 -5.14
CA ARG A 370 -22.42 -7.15 -5.37
C ARG A 370 -21.34 -6.64 -4.44
N GLN A 371 -21.26 -5.33 -4.22
CA GLN A 371 -20.11 -4.75 -3.52
C GLN A 371 -20.32 -4.70 -2.01
N LEU A 372 -21.51 -4.31 -1.55
CA LEU A 372 -21.81 -4.16 -0.12
C LEU A 372 -21.75 -5.49 0.67
N PRO A 373 -22.31 -6.63 0.19
CA PRO A 373 -22.25 -7.90 0.92
C PRO A 373 -20.82 -8.40 1.08
N SER A 374 -20.03 -8.31 0.01
CA SER A 374 -18.61 -8.70 0.03
C SER A 374 -17.80 -7.82 0.98
N ALA A 375 -18.02 -6.50 0.96
CA ALA A 375 -17.37 -5.58 1.90
C ALA A 375 -17.72 -5.91 3.35
N LEU A 376 -19.00 -6.18 3.65
CA LEU A 376 -19.47 -6.52 4.99
C LEU A 376 -18.87 -7.85 5.48
N ALA A 377 -18.88 -8.90 4.64
CA ALA A 377 -18.29 -10.19 4.98
C ALA A 377 -16.77 -10.07 5.25
N ASN A 378 -16.06 -9.31 4.42
CA ASN A 378 -14.63 -9.06 4.62
C ASN A 378 -14.35 -8.28 5.91
N LEU A 379 -15.13 -7.26 6.22
CA LEU A 379 -15.00 -6.51 7.48
C LEU A 379 -15.22 -7.41 8.69
N LEU A 380 -16.32 -8.17 8.72
CA LEU A 380 -16.62 -9.10 9.81
C LEU A 380 -15.50 -10.14 9.99
N ASN A 381 -15.02 -10.73 8.89
CA ASN A 381 -13.94 -11.69 8.91
C ASN A 381 -12.68 -11.09 9.56
N GLN A 382 -12.27 -9.90 9.16
CA GLN A 382 -11.08 -9.27 9.74
C GLN A 382 -11.27 -8.87 11.20
N ILE A 383 -12.46 -8.39 11.60
CA ILE A 383 -12.76 -8.06 13.00
C ILE A 383 -12.65 -9.32 13.86
N PHE A 384 -13.30 -10.42 13.48
CA PHE A 384 -13.23 -11.67 14.24
C PHE A 384 -11.81 -12.25 14.25
N LYS A 385 -11.09 -12.19 13.13
CA LYS A 385 -9.70 -12.65 13.06
C LYS A 385 -8.79 -11.87 13.99
N LEU A 386 -8.89 -10.53 14.00
CA LEU A 386 -8.16 -9.68 14.94
C LEU A 386 -8.50 -9.99 16.39
N LEU A 387 -9.80 -10.19 16.71
CA LEU A 387 -10.22 -10.54 18.06
C LEU A 387 -9.59 -11.87 18.52
N VAL A 388 -9.69 -12.93 17.71
CA VAL A 388 -9.13 -14.24 18.07
C VAL A 388 -7.62 -14.18 18.17
N GLN A 389 -6.93 -13.54 17.22
CA GLN A 389 -5.48 -13.39 17.28
C GLN A 389 -5.00 -12.58 18.48
N THR A 390 -5.72 -11.53 18.86
CA THR A 390 -5.39 -10.73 20.04
C THR A 390 -5.56 -11.56 21.33
N VAL A 391 -6.60 -12.40 21.40
CA VAL A 391 -6.80 -13.33 22.53
C VAL A 391 -5.65 -14.35 22.60
N VAL A 392 -5.27 -14.95 21.46
CA VAL A 392 -4.15 -15.90 21.39
C VAL A 392 -2.84 -15.22 21.78
N LEU A 393 -2.57 -14.01 21.27
CA LEU A 393 -1.39 -13.22 21.59
C LEU A 393 -1.22 -13.03 23.11
N PHE A 394 -2.31 -12.64 23.79
CA PHE A 394 -2.31 -12.45 25.24
C PHE A 394 -2.13 -13.73 26.04
N SER A 395 -2.52 -14.88 25.47
CA SER A 395 -2.33 -16.18 26.14
C SER A 395 -0.86 -16.61 26.14
N VAL A 396 -0.08 -16.20 25.14
CA VAL A 396 1.33 -16.62 24.98
C VAL A 396 2.28 -15.65 25.68
N GLN A 397 2.06 -14.33 25.62
CA GLN A 397 2.99 -13.33 26.19
C GLN A 397 2.28 -12.22 26.99
N ARG A 398 2.29 -12.35 28.32
CA ARG A 398 1.61 -11.42 29.27
C ARG A 398 2.14 -9.97 29.21
N LEU A 399 3.39 -9.76 28.79
CA LEU A 399 4.03 -8.44 28.74
C LEU A 399 3.62 -7.59 27.52
N MET A 400 3.06 -8.20 26.46
CA MET A 400 2.64 -7.49 25.23
C MET A 400 1.38 -6.61 25.40
N TRP A 401 0.73 -6.64 26.57
CA TRP A 401 -0.47 -5.83 26.81
C TRP A 401 -0.19 -4.32 26.77
N ILE A 402 1.05 -3.91 27.03
CA ILE A 402 1.48 -2.51 27.11
C ILE A 402 1.74 -1.92 25.71
N SER A 403 2.18 -2.72 24.73
CA SER A 403 2.48 -2.25 23.38
C SER A 403 1.22 -2.06 22.52
N LEU A 404 0.17 -2.88 22.74
CA LEU A 404 -1.10 -2.80 22.00
C LEU A 404 -1.77 -1.41 22.00
N PRO A 405 -1.93 -0.69 23.14
CA PRO A 405 -2.54 0.64 23.14
C PRO A 405 -1.68 1.68 22.38
N MET A 406 -0.34 1.55 22.42
CA MET A 406 0.54 2.41 21.63
C MET A 406 0.36 2.14 20.13
N CYS A 407 0.28 0.87 19.71
CA CYS A 407 -0.01 0.50 18.33
C CYS A 407 -1.37 1.00 17.87
N ALA A 408 -2.41 0.81 18.68
CA ALA A 408 -3.76 1.26 18.38
C ALA A 408 -3.85 2.79 18.25
N ALA A 409 -3.18 3.54 19.13
CA ALA A 409 -3.13 5.00 19.07
C ALA A 409 -2.47 5.50 17.78
N THR A 410 -1.33 4.92 17.39
CA THR A 410 -0.64 5.31 16.16
C THR A 410 -1.45 4.95 14.91
N VAL A 411 -1.99 3.74 14.86
CA VAL A 411 -2.89 3.30 13.79
C VAL A 411 -4.09 4.24 13.67
N TYR A 412 -4.68 4.65 14.80
CA TYR A 412 -5.79 5.59 14.81
C TYR A 412 -5.43 6.97 14.24
N VAL A 413 -4.25 7.51 14.59
CA VAL A 413 -3.78 8.80 14.06
C VAL A 413 -3.57 8.72 12.54
N ILE A 414 -2.89 7.67 12.06
CA ILE A 414 -2.67 7.43 10.62
C ILE A 414 -4.01 7.27 9.91
N GLN A 415 -4.90 6.44 10.46
CA GLN A 415 -6.21 6.15 9.89
C GLN A 415 -7.07 7.42 9.79
N LYS A 416 -7.04 8.30 10.79
CA LYS A 416 -7.83 9.55 10.77
C LYS A 416 -7.43 10.47 9.62
N GLY A 417 -6.13 10.65 9.38
CA GLY A 417 -5.64 11.47 8.26
C GLY A 417 -5.90 10.84 6.90
N TYR A 418 -5.66 9.53 6.82
CA TYR A 418 -5.81 8.74 5.60
C TYR A 418 -7.27 8.62 5.15
N LEU A 419 -8.20 8.25 6.04
CA LEU A 419 -9.62 8.06 5.69
C LEU A 419 -10.26 9.35 5.18
N ARG A 420 -9.95 10.50 5.80
CA ARG A 420 -10.47 11.79 5.37
C ARG A 420 -10.05 12.12 3.94
N THR A 421 -8.76 11.99 3.65
CA THR A 421 -8.19 12.30 2.32
C THR A 421 -8.65 11.29 1.28
N SER A 422 -8.64 9.99 1.60
CA SER A 422 -9.10 8.92 0.71
C SER A 422 -10.55 9.13 0.29
N ARG A 423 -11.43 9.52 1.22
CA ARG A 423 -12.83 9.83 0.92
C ARG A 423 -12.97 10.98 -0.09
N GLN A 424 -12.22 12.07 0.09
CA GLN A 424 -12.27 13.21 -0.84
C GLN A 424 -11.74 12.84 -2.23
N LEU A 425 -10.61 12.13 -2.31
CA LEU A 425 -10.08 11.63 -3.59
C LEU A 425 -11.08 10.71 -4.31
N ARG A 426 -11.77 9.85 -3.54
CA ARG A 426 -12.78 8.94 -4.10
C ARG A 426 -13.99 9.67 -4.64
N PHE A 427 -14.46 10.70 -3.95
CA PHE A 427 -15.53 11.55 -4.46
C PHE A 427 -15.11 12.19 -5.80
N LEU A 428 -13.91 12.76 -5.85
CA LEU A 428 -13.37 13.36 -7.07
C LEU A 428 -13.20 12.33 -8.21
N GLU A 429 -12.80 11.10 -7.91
CA GLU A 429 -12.73 10.00 -8.90
C GLU A 429 -14.10 9.67 -9.49
N LEU A 430 -15.14 9.57 -8.65
CA LEU A 430 -16.49 9.24 -9.10
C LEU A 430 -17.08 10.38 -9.94
N GLU A 431 -16.91 11.62 -9.48
CA GLU A 431 -17.35 12.83 -10.20
C GLU A 431 -16.67 12.95 -11.57
N THR A 432 -15.34 12.79 -11.62
CA THR A 432 -14.58 12.88 -12.89
C THR A 432 -14.89 11.74 -13.86
N LYS A 433 -15.17 10.51 -13.37
CA LYS A 433 -15.63 9.40 -14.20
C LYS A 433 -17.03 9.64 -14.77
N ALA A 434 -17.94 10.22 -13.99
CA ALA A 434 -19.28 10.54 -14.47
C ALA A 434 -19.24 11.53 -15.65
N PHE A 435 -18.34 12.52 -15.61
CA PHE A 435 -18.15 13.44 -16.74
C PHE A 435 -17.67 12.74 -18.02
N VAL A 436 -16.85 11.70 -17.93
CA VAL A 436 -16.42 10.91 -19.11
C VAL A 436 -17.61 10.21 -19.77
N PHE A 437 -18.50 9.62 -18.97
CA PHE A 437 -19.70 8.97 -19.49
C PHE A 437 -20.68 9.99 -20.10
N SER A 438 -20.86 11.14 -19.44
CA SER A 438 -21.72 12.21 -19.97
C SER A 438 -21.19 12.74 -21.32
N ASP A 439 -19.90 13.07 -21.42
CA ASP A 439 -19.28 13.56 -22.67
C ASP A 439 -19.34 12.51 -23.78
N PHE A 440 -19.31 11.22 -23.44
CA PHE A 440 -19.51 10.14 -24.39
C PHE A 440 -20.95 10.05 -24.90
N LEU A 441 -21.96 10.17 -24.02
CA LEU A 441 -23.36 10.17 -24.42
C LEU A 441 -23.69 11.38 -25.30
N ASP A 442 -23.21 12.58 -24.94
CA ASP A 442 -23.36 13.80 -25.74
C ASP A 442 -22.74 13.64 -27.14
N LEU A 443 -21.62 12.92 -27.24
CA LEU A 443 -20.95 12.63 -28.52
C LEU A 443 -21.78 11.68 -29.39
N VAL A 444 -22.39 10.65 -28.80
CA VAL A 444 -23.24 9.69 -29.50
C VAL A 444 -24.49 10.38 -30.05
N GLU A 445 -25.13 11.23 -29.23
CA GLU A 445 -26.32 11.98 -29.63
C GLU A 445 -25.99 13.05 -30.69
N GLY A 446 -24.87 13.76 -30.53
CA GLY A 446 -24.43 14.83 -31.44
C GLY A 446 -23.62 14.38 -32.67
N LEU A 447 -23.51 13.07 -32.92
CA LEU A 447 -22.52 12.51 -33.87
C LEU A 447 -22.65 13.08 -35.30
N GLU A 448 -23.87 13.25 -35.79
CA GLU A 448 -24.14 13.75 -37.13
C GLU A 448 -23.74 15.23 -37.27
N THR A 449 -24.05 16.06 -36.26
CA THR A 449 -23.63 17.46 -36.20
C THR A 449 -22.10 17.58 -36.19
N ILE A 450 -21.44 16.74 -35.39
CA ILE A 450 -19.98 16.70 -35.29
C ILE A 450 -19.32 16.38 -36.63
N ARG A 451 -19.91 15.44 -37.39
CA ARG A 451 -19.45 15.05 -38.72
C ARG A 451 -19.65 16.17 -39.74
N ALA A 452 -20.82 16.82 -39.72
CA ALA A 452 -21.15 17.92 -40.61
C ALA A 452 -20.17 19.11 -40.46
N PHE A 453 -19.82 19.49 -39.23
CA PHE A 453 -18.90 20.59 -38.95
C PHE A 453 -17.40 20.21 -38.95
N LYS A 454 -17.07 18.94 -39.20
CA LYS A 454 -15.69 18.41 -39.17
C LYS A 454 -14.95 18.66 -37.84
N TRP A 455 -15.67 18.58 -36.72
CA TRP A 455 -15.12 18.84 -35.37
C TRP A 455 -14.54 17.60 -34.66
N GLN A 456 -14.41 16.47 -35.37
CA GLN A 456 -13.97 15.20 -34.77
C GLN A 456 -12.65 15.34 -34.01
N ARG A 457 -11.65 16.03 -34.59
CA ARG A 457 -10.34 16.20 -33.93
C ARG A 457 -10.43 17.00 -32.63
N LYS A 458 -11.24 18.06 -32.61
CA LYS A 458 -11.43 18.93 -31.45
C LYS A 458 -12.12 18.17 -30.32
N ILE A 459 -13.12 17.37 -30.64
CA ILE A 459 -13.87 16.56 -29.67
C ILE A 459 -13.05 15.39 -29.15
N VAL A 460 -12.25 14.74 -30.00
CA VAL A 460 -11.30 13.71 -29.55
C VAL A 460 -10.30 14.29 -28.55
N GLN A 461 -9.79 15.51 -28.78
CA GLN A 461 -8.91 16.18 -27.81
C GLN A 461 -9.62 16.49 -26.48
N LYS A 462 -10.88 16.96 -26.53
CA LYS A 462 -11.70 17.19 -25.34
C LYS A 462 -11.92 15.89 -24.54
N ASN A 463 -12.28 14.81 -25.23
CA ASN A 463 -12.52 13.50 -24.61
C ASN A 463 -11.23 12.94 -23.98
N ILE A 464 -10.09 13.05 -24.66
CA ILE A 464 -8.78 12.67 -24.08
C ILE A 464 -8.48 13.48 -22.81
N ALA A 465 -8.77 14.79 -22.79
CA ALA A 465 -8.56 15.62 -21.61
C ALA A 465 -9.49 15.24 -20.45
N CYS A 466 -10.75 14.93 -20.74
CA CYS A 466 -11.73 14.43 -19.75
C CYS A 466 -11.28 13.08 -19.17
N LEU A 467 -10.86 12.17 -20.04
CA LEU A 467 -10.32 10.86 -19.65
C LEU A 467 -9.05 11.01 -18.81
N GLU A 468 -8.15 11.92 -19.18
CA GLU A 468 -6.94 12.20 -18.40
C GLU A 468 -7.27 12.75 -17.00
N SER A 469 -8.23 13.68 -16.88
CA SER A 469 -8.69 14.19 -15.58
C SER A 469 -9.27 13.06 -14.70
N SER A 470 -10.02 12.11 -15.27
CA SER A 470 -10.56 10.96 -14.53
C SER A 470 -9.53 9.99 -13.97
N GLN A 471 -8.34 9.92 -14.59
CA GLN A 471 -7.29 8.98 -14.20
C GLN A 471 -6.42 9.50 -13.03
N ARG A 472 -6.30 10.82 -12.86
CA ARG A 472 -5.42 11.41 -11.83
C ARG A 472 -5.87 11.07 -10.40
N PRO A 473 -7.17 11.21 -10.02
CA PRO A 473 -7.63 10.84 -8.69
C PRO A 473 -7.48 9.34 -8.42
N GLU A 474 -7.72 8.50 -9.42
CA GLU A 474 -7.57 7.04 -9.33
C GLU A 474 -6.12 6.65 -9.02
N LEU A 475 -5.16 7.22 -9.74
CA LEU A 475 -3.74 6.99 -9.46
C LEU A 475 -3.33 7.46 -8.07
N CYS A 476 -3.82 8.62 -7.63
CA CYS A 476 -3.54 9.11 -6.29
C CYS A 476 -4.13 8.18 -5.22
N LEU A 477 -5.33 7.62 -5.43
CA LEU A 477 -5.91 6.62 -4.52
C LEU A 477 -5.10 5.34 -4.45
N LEU A 478 -4.64 4.84 -5.59
CA LEU A 478 -3.77 3.66 -5.63
C LEU A 478 -2.45 3.93 -4.90
N SER A 479 -1.84 5.10 -5.14
CA SER A 479 -0.61 5.54 -4.47
C SER A 479 -0.80 5.66 -2.95
N LEU A 480 -1.95 6.19 -2.53
CA LEU A 480 -2.34 6.37 -1.13
C LEU A 480 -2.56 5.02 -0.43
N GLN A 481 -3.20 4.05 -1.09
CA GLN A 481 -3.35 2.68 -0.58
C GLN A 481 -1.99 2.00 -0.39
N ARG A 482 -1.06 2.18 -1.34
CA ARG A 482 0.28 1.60 -1.24
C ARG A 482 1.13 2.26 -0.16
N TRP A 483 1.08 3.58 -0.09
CA TRP A 483 1.73 4.35 0.99
C TRP A 483 1.27 3.88 2.37
N LEU A 484 -0.03 3.64 2.56
CA LEU A 484 -0.55 3.15 3.84
C LEU A 484 0.05 1.80 4.22
N ASN A 485 0.04 0.83 3.30
CA ASN A 485 0.62 -0.48 3.56
C ASN A 485 2.09 -0.36 3.96
N LEU A 486 2.86 0.49 3.27
CA LEU A 486 4.27 0.73 3.56
C LEU A 486 4.48 1.29 4.96
N VAL A 487 3.74 2.32 5.34
CA VAL A 487 3.89 2.96 6.67
C VAL A 487 3.52 1.99 7.78
N LEU A 488 2.47 1.18 7.58
CA LEU A 488 2.07 0.17 8.56
C LEU A 488 3.10 -0.94 8.72
N ASP A 489 3.62 -1.46 7.61
CA ASP A 489 4.65 -2.51 7.63
C ASP A 489 5.90 -2.03 8.36
N PHE A 490 6.36 -0.80 8.06
CA PHE A 490 7.53 -0.22 8.71
C PHE A 490 7.32 0.00 10.21
N TRP A 491 6.18 0.56 10.60
CA TRP A 491 5.92 0.91 12.00
C TRP A 491 5.73 -0.33 12.88
N LEU A 492 5.00 -1.32 12.39
CA LEU A 492 4.78 -2.56 13.12
C LEU A 492 6.06 -3.39 13.29
N GLN A 493 7.00 -3.30 12.34
CA GLN A 493 8.27 -4.01 12.43
C GLN A 493 9.33 -3.35 13.32
N GLN A 494 9.17 -2.06 13.62
CA GLN A 494 10.12 -1.30 14.45
C GLN A 494 9.80 -1.32 15.95
N SER A 495 8.87 -2.14 16.43
CA SER A 495 8.62 -2.27 17.87
C SER A 495 9.40 -3.47 18.44
N PRO A 496 10.62 -3.28 18.96
CA PRO A 496 11.47 -4.37 19.47
C PRO A 496 10.97 -4.99 20.79
N TYR A 497 9.82 -4.52 21.31
CA TYR A 497 9.22 -4.98 22.57
C TYR A 497 7.83 -5.64 22.36
N LEU A 498 7.51 -5.97 21.11
CA LEU A 498 6.45 -6.95 20.79
C LEU A 498 7.06 -8.35 20.86
#